data_AF-A0A316JTB7-F1
#
_entry.id   AF-A0A316JTB7-F1
#
_cell.length_a   1.000
_cell.length_b   1.000
_cell.length_c   1.000
_cell.angle_alpha   90.00
_cell.angle_beta   90.00
_cell.angle_gamma   90.00
#
_symmetry.space_group_name_H-M   'P 1'
#
loop_
_entity.id
_entity.type
_entity.pdbx_description
1 polymer ?
#
loop_
_entity_poly.entity_id
_entity_poly.type
_entity_poly.pdbx_seq_one_letter_code
_entity_poly.pdbx_strand_id
1 'polypeptide(L)'
;MRRSVLPLLTLIGIAALIQLPPARADNTTAYCQLSRHDHTIALESGPCAFSQRQGNVDVRMGKRWAFHFPADQQGQSYQRSNSEQGLRFTREGDYTLSVFWRHSLQCPGRSEPVSVAYTPTGADLAIGDQHIALTGSGARYTAPGVELWEHQGTTRIDWLGQVISCR
;
A
#
# COMPACT_ATOMS: atom_id res chain seq x y z
N MET A 1 30.21 74.37 -18.05
CA MET A 1 29.91 73.03 -18.61
C MET A 1 30.97 72.04 -18.15
N ARG A 2 30.67 71.14 -17.21
CA ARG A 2 31.46 69.93 -16.91
C ARG A 2 30.58 68.95 -16.12
N ARG A 3 30.73 67.68 -16.48
CA ARG A 3 29.75 66.59 -16.38
C ARG A 3 29.80 65.91 -15.01
N SER A 4 28.65 65.72 -14.38
CA SER A 4 28.50 64.82 -13.24
C SER A 4 28.27 63.40 -13.74
N VAL A 5 29.11 62.46 -13.32
CA VAL A 5 28.98 61.03 -13.61
C VAL A 5 28.38 60.36 -12.37
N LEU A 6 27.17 59.81 -12.50
CA LEU A 6 26.61 58.89 -11.51
C LEU A 6 27.07 57.46 -11.82
N PRO A 7 27.53 56.67 -10.84
CA PRO A 7 27.76 55.25 -11.05
C PRO A 7 26.43 54.49 -10.91
N LEU A 8 26.13 53.71 -11.94
CA LEU A 8 24.99 52.81 -12.02
C LEU A 8 25.32 51.54 -11.22
N LEU A 9 24.73 51.37 -10.03
CA LEU A 9 24.79 50.13 -9.24
C LEU A 9 23.70 49.16 -9.75
N THR A 10 24.07 48.24 -10.62
CA THR A 10 23.22 47.12 -11.05
C THR A 10 23.21 46.03 -9.98
N LEU A 11 22.09 45.90 -9.24
CA LEU A 11 21.77 44.71 -8.45
C LEU A 11 21.39 43.57 -9.41
N ILE A 12 22.20 42.51 -9.45
CA ILE A 12 21.83 41.24 -10.10
C ILE A 12 21.13 40.37 -9.05
N GLY A 13 19.80 40.32 -9.09
CA GLY A 13 19.00 39.40 -8.28
C GLY A 13 19.01 38.01 -8.89
N ILE A 14 19.71 37.06 -8.26
CA ILE A 14 19.67 35.65 -8.65
C ILE A 14 18.39 35.03 -8.07
N ALA A 15 17.36 34.89 -8.90
CA ALA A 15 16.18 34.09 -8.55
C ALA A 15 16.54 32.60 -8.64
N ALA A 16 16.90 31.99 -7.52
CA ALA A 16 17.05 30.55 -7.42
C ALA A 16 15.66 29.90 -7.53
N LEU A 17 15.32 29.39 -8.71
CA LEU A 17 14.20 28.47 -8.91
C LEU A 17 14.53 27.15 -8.19
N ILE A 18 14.18 27.07 -6.91
CA ILE A 18 14.21 25.81 -6.16
C ILE A 18 13.13 24.92 -6.77
N GLN A 19 13.55 24.03 -7.67
CA GLN A 19 12.71 22.92 -8.13
C GLN A 19 12.61 21.93 -6.96
N LEU A 20 11.61 22.14 -6.09
CA LEU A 20 11.21 21.10 -5.15
C LEU A 20 10.80 19.87 -5.99
N PRO A 21 11.32 18.67 -5.72
CA PRO A 21 10.82 17.47 -6.39
C PRO A 21 9.31 17.40 -6.14
N PRO A 22 8.50 16.99 -7.14
CA PRO A 22 7.10 16.73 -6.89
C PRO A 22 7.03 15.74 -5.75
N ALA A 23 6.37 16.13 -4.65
CA ALA A 23 6.06 15.22 -3.57
C ALA A 23 5.18 14.12 -4.17
N ARG A 24 5.80 12.99 -4.51
CA ARG A 24 5.07 11.79 -4.90
C ARG A 24 4.23 11.46 -3.68
N ALA A 25 2.92 11.69 -3.78
CA ALA A 25 2.01 11.05 -2.86
C ALA A 25 2.28 9.55 -3.04
N ASP A 26 2.76 8.88 -1.99
CA ASP A 26 2.99 7.44 -2.01
C ASP A 26 1.63 6.74 -2.02
N ASN A 27 0.95 6.79 -3.18
CA ASN A 27 -0.25 6.04 -3.44
C ASN A 27 0.16 4.66 -3.91
N THR A 28 -0.22 3.63 -3.17
CA THR A 28 0.06 2.24 -3.52
C THR A 28 -1.21 1.40 -3.43
N THR A 29 -1.27 0.39 -4.29
CA THR A 29 -2.28 -0.67 -4.19
C THR A 29 -1.89 -1.62 -3.07
N ALA A 30 -2.80 -1.82 -2.12
CA ALA A 30 -2.64 -2.68 -0.96
C ALA A 30 -3.80 -3.68 -0.88
N TYR A 31 -3.74 -4.60 0.08
CA TYR A 31 -4.88 -5.42 0.48
C TYR A 31 -5.32 -5.00 1.88
N CYS A 32 -6.63 -4.83 2.10
CA CYS A 32 -7.15 -4.35 3.38
C CYS A 32 -8.06 -5.38 4.03
N GLN A 33 -8.06 -5.38 5.36
CA GLN A 33 -9.03 -6.08 6.19
C GLN A 33 -9.64 -5.11 7.20
N LEU A 34 -10.97 -4.98 7.19
CA LEU A 34 -11.75 -4.18 8.11
C LEU A 34 -12.48 -5.10 9.10
N SER A 35 -12.05 -5.05 10.35
CA SER A 35 -12.68 -5.76 11.45
C SER A 35 -13.46 -4.77 12.31
N ARG A 36 -14.75 -5.02 12.53
CA ARG A 36 -15.58 -4.23 13.45
C ARG A 36 -15.35 -4.72 14.89
N HIS A 37 -15.47 -3.80 15.84
CA HIS A 37 -15.36 -4.16 17.26
C HIS A 37 -16.49 -5.11 17.69
N ASP A 38 -17.68 -4.95 17.11
CA ASP A 38 -18.73 -5.95 17.17
C ASP A 38 -18.33 -7.18 16.34
N HIS A 39 -17.90 -8.24 17.02
CA HIS A 39 -17.44 -9.49 16.43
C HIS A 39 -18.54 -10.32 15.73
N THR A 40 -19.81 -9.91 15.83
CA THR A 40 -20.88 -10.52 15.03
C THR A 40 -20.89 -10.03 13.59
N ILE A 41 -20.24 -8.89 13.31
CA ILE A 41 -20.10 -8.36 11.95
C ILE A 41 -18.90 -9.02 11.29
N ALA A 42 -19.13 -9.61 10.12
CA ALA A 42 -18.11 -10.30 9.37
C ALA A 42 -16.95 -9.38 8.96
N LEU A 43 -15.75 -9.95 8.92
CA LEU A 43 -14.55 -9.30 8.39
C LEU A 43 -14.76 -8.95 6.91
N GLU A 44 -14.62 -7.67 6.58
CA GLU A 44 -14.59 -7.24 5.17
C GLU A 44 -13.14 -7.22 4.71
N SER A 45 -12.85 -7.83 3.55
CA SER A 45 -11.49 -7.90 2.98
C SER A 45 -11.48 -7.60 1.49
N GLY A 46 -10.37 -7.11 0.96
CA GLY A 46 -10.26 -6.81 -0.47
C GLY A 46 -9.16 -5.80 -0.83
N PRO A 47 -8.93 -5.58 -2.13
CA PRO A 47 -7.97 -4.59 -2.61
C PRO A 47 -8.37 -3.18 -2.15
N CYS A 48 -7.36 -2.38 -1.82
CA CYS A 48 -7.54 -1.01 -1.37
C CYS A 48 -6.45 -0.09 -1.92
N ALA A 49 -6.77 1.19 -2.03
CA ALA A 49 -5.79 2.24 -2.29
C ALA A 49 -5.34 2.84 -0.95
N PHE A 50 -4.04 2.92 -0.74
CA PHE A 50 -3.44 3.56 0.42
C PHE A 50 -2.64 4.78 -0.04
N SER A 51 -2.78 5.91 0.64
CA SER A 51 -1.90 7.05 0.44
C SER A 51 -1.48 7.69 1.75
N GLN A 52 -0.23 8.15 1.81
CA GLN A 52 0.31 8.87 2.96
C GLN A 52 1.03 10.15 2.55
N ARG A 53 0.74 11.26 3.24
CA ARG A 53 1.42 12.55 3.05
C ARG A 53 1.57 13.28 4.37
N GLN A 54 2.81 13.63 4.72
CA GLN A 54 3.13 14.35 5.96
C GLN A 54 2.51 13.68 7.21
N GLY A 55 2.55 12.35 7.26
CA GLY A 55 1.96 11.55 8.35
C GLY A 55 0.45 11.28 8.23
N ASN A 56 -0.31 12.09 7.49
CA ASN A 56 -1.73 11.86 7.25
C ASN A 56 -1.92 10.67 6.32
N VAL A 57 -2.90 9.82 6.63
CA VAL A 57 -3.21 8.61 5.86
C VAL A 57 -4.64 8.63 5.36
N ASP A 58 -4.80 8.31 4.09
CA ASP A 58 -6.09 8.02 3.47
C ASP A 58 -6.09 6.58 2.95
N VAL A 59 -7.14 5.82 3.27
CA VAL A 59 -7.35 4.46 2.76
C VAL A 59 -8.73 4.35 2.13
N ARG A 60 -8.79 3.84 0.91
CA ARG A 60 -10.06 3.58 0.21
C ARG A 60 -10.18 2.12 -0.15
N MET A 61 -11.22 1.47 0.34
CA MET A 61 -11.47 0.04 0.13
C MET A 61 -12.81 -0.14 -0.61
N GLY A 62 -12.71 -0.60 -1.87
CA GLY A 62 -13.85 -0.63 -2.78
C GLY A 62 -14.49 0.75 -2.98
N LYS A 63 -15.81 0.77 -3.20
CA LYS A 63 -16.60 2.01 -3.34
C LYS A 63 -17.25 2.47 -2.03
N ARG A 64 -17.31 1.60 -1.03
CA ARG A 64 -18.07 1.81 0.21
C ARG A 64 -17.26 2.51 1.29
N TRP A 65 -15.98 2.20 1.39
CA TRP A 65 -15.17 2.58 2.55
C TRP A 65 -14.10 3.58 2.18
N ALA A 66 -14.08 4.69 2.91
CA ALA A 66 -13.03 5.69 2.91
C ALA A 66 -12.66 6.01 4.36
N PHE A 67 -11.39 5.89 4.68
CA PHE A 67 -10.86 6.12 6.02
C PHE A 67 -9.83 7.23 5.97
N HIS A 68 -9.92 8.13 6.94
CA HIS A 68 -8.98 9.22 7.13
C HIS A 68 -8.36 9.13 8.53
N PHE A 69 -7.03 9.17 8.58
CA PHE A 69 -6.24 9.12 9.81
C PHE A 69 -5.27 10.31 9.82
N PRO A 70 -5.72 11.46 10.35
CA PRO A 70 -4.89 12.65 10.52
C PRO A 70 -3.71 12.41 11.47
N ALA A 71 -2.53 12.91 11.13
CA ALA A 71 -1.32 12.68 11.92
C ALA A 71 -1.44 13.20 13.37
N ASP A 72 -2.11 14.34 13.56
CA ASP A 72 -2.34 14.98 14.85
C ASP A 72 -3.34 14.21 15.75
N GLN A 73 -4.09 13.27 15.19
CA GLN A 73 -5.09 12.46 15.88
C GLN A 73 -4.54 11.11 16.37
N GLN A 74 -3.31 10.74 15.99
CA GLN A 74 -2.66 9.53 16.47
C GLN A 74 -2.43 9.58 17.98
N GLY A 75 -2.82 8.51 18.68
CA GLY A 75 -2.77 8.44 20.14
C GLY A 75 -3.99 9.05 20.84
N GLN A 76 -4.82 9.80 20.11
CA GLN A 76 -6.03 10.44 20.63
C GLN A 76 -7.29 9.70 20.19
N SER A 77 -7.63 9.78 18.89
CA SER A 77 -8.85 9.16 18.34
C SER A 77 -8.57 7.83 17.61
N TYR A 78 -7.31 7.49 17.40
CA TYR A 78 -6.91 6.17 16.91
C TYR A 78 -5.48 5.82 17.34
N GLN A 79 -5.18 4.52 17.39
CA GLN A 79 -3.83 3.99 17.53
C GLN A 79 -3.32 3.49 16.17
N ARG A 80 -2.01 3.65 15.93
CA ARG A 80 -1.33 3.13 14.74
C ARG A 80 -0.20 2.22 15.16
N SER A 81 -0.09 1.07 14.52
CA SER A 81 1.11 0.23 14.55
C SER A 81 1.58 -0.07 13.12
N ASN A 82 2.91 -0.20 12.98
CA ASN A 82 3.56 -0.49 11.72
C ASN A 82 4.31 -1.81 11.84
N SER A 83 4.29 -2.62 10.79
CA SER A 83 5.11 -3.80 10.63
C SER A 83 5.64 -3.91 9.20
N GLU A 84 6.50 -4.88 8.94
CA GLU A 84 6.97 -5.17 7.58
C GLU A 84 5.83 -5.60 6.66
N GLN A 85 4.82 -6.29 7.19
CA GLN A 85 3.68 -6.77 6.43
C GLN A 85 2.67 -5.66 6.13
N GLY A 86 2.68 -4.56 6.89
CA GLY A 86 1.61 -3.58 6.77
C GLY A 86 1.49 -2.55 7.89
N LEU A 87 0.34 -1.89 7.91
CA LEU A 87 -0.08 -0.93 8.92
C LEU A 87 -1.39 -1.38 9.56
N ARG A 88 -1.57 -1.08 10.84
CA ARG A 88 -2.83 -1.30 11.55
C ARG A 88 -3.28 0.00 12.20
N PHE A 89 -4.55 0.33 12.01
CA PHE A 89 -5.21 1.48 12.61
C PHE A 89 -6.38 1.01 13.46
N THR A 90 -6.42 1.39 14.72
CA THR A 90 -7.49 1.02 15.65
C THR A 90 -8.21 2.27 16.12
N ARG A 91 -9.52 2.34 15.92
CA ARG A 91 -10.41 3.26 16.65
C ARG A 91 -11.12 2.45 17.72
N GLU A 92 -10.74 2.66 18.98
CA GLU A 92 -11.26 1.86 20.09
C GLU A 92 -12.79 1.94 20.18
N GLY A 93 -13.43 0.78 20.38
CA GLY A 93 -14.89 0.65 20.39
C GLY A 93 -15.58 0.68 19.02
N ASP A 94 -14.87 0.93 17.92
CA ASP A 94 -15.48 1.04 16.58
C ASP A 94 -14.92 -0.01 15.61
N TYR A 95 -13.66 0.10 15.19
CA TYR A 95 -13.07 -0.82 14.22
C TYR A 95 -11.54 -0.86 14.27
N THR A 96 -11.00 -1.93 13.69
CA THR A 96 -9.60 -2.04 13.26
C THR A 96 -9.55 -2.13 11.74
N LEU A 97 -8.73 -1.29 11.12
CA LEU A 97 -8.34 -1.41 9.71
C LEU A 97 -6.88 -1.88 9.63
N SER A 98 -6.66 -3.00 8.97
CA SER A 98 -5.32 -3.50 8.61
C SER A 98 -5.08 -3.28 7.13
N VAL A 99 -3.92 -2.72 6.79
CA VAL A 99 -3.43 -2.49 5.42
C VAL A 99 -2.22 -3.36 5.21
N PHE A 100 -2.28 -4.30 4.27
CA PHE A 100 -1.22 -5.25 3.96
C PHE A 100 -0.54 -4.87 2.64
N TRP A 101 0.79 -4.86 2.67
CA TRP A 101 1.58 -4.53 1.49
C TRP A 101 1.57 -5.68 0.49
N ARG A 102 1.54 -5.33 -0.80
CA ARG A 102 1.68 -6.29 -1.88
C ARG A 102 3.14 -6.45 -2.23
N HIS A 103 3.62 -7.67 -2.22
CA HIS A 103 4.92 -8.05 -2.75
C HIS A 103 4.75 -8.38 -4.23
N SER A 104 5.45 -7.66 -5.09
CA SER A 104 5.48 -7.96 -6.52
C SER A 104 6.40 -9.16 -6.77
N LEU A 105 5.89 -10.17 -7.47
CA LEU A 105 6.61 -11.38 -7.82
C LEU A 105 7.13 -11.27 -9.26
N GLN A 106 8.39 -11.61 -9.47
CA GLN A 106 9.00 -11.61 -10.79
C GLN A 106 8.77 -12.97 -11.44
N CYS A 107 7.82 -13.04 -12.37
CA CYS A 107 7.44 -14.28 -13.06
C CYS A 107 7.84 -14.21 -14.54
N PRO A 108 8.98 -14.80 -14.94
CA PRO A 108 9.46 -14.75 -16.33
C PRO A 108 8.43 -15.29 -17.32
N GLY A 109 8.28 -14.62 -18.47
CA GLY A 109 7.37 -15.04 -19.53
C GLY A 109 5.91 -14.65 -19.32
N ARG A 110 5.60 -13.88 -18.26
CA ARG A 110 4.26 -13.32 -18.03
C ARG A 110 4.24 -11.81 -18.23
N SER A 111 3.21 -11.33 -18.92
CA SER A 111 2.95 -9.90 -19.14
C SER A 111 2.24 -9.23 -17.95
N GLU A 112 1.33 -9.94 -17.33
CA GLU A 112 0.52 -9.45 -16.22
C GLU A 112 1.33 -9.45 -14.92
N PRO A 113 1.27 -8.37 -14.12
CA PRO A 113 1.96 -8.33 -12.84
C PRO A 113 1.37 -9.38 -11.91
N VAL A 114 2.23 -10.09 -11.21
CA VAL A 114 1.83 -11.04 -10.17
C VAL A 114 2.25 -10.47 -8.83
N SER A 115 1.34 -10.49 -7.85
CA SER A 115 1.66 -9.98 -6.52
C SER A 115 0.87 -10.68 -5.43
N VAL A 116 1.43 -10.73 -4.23
CA VAL A 116 0.82 -11.38 -3.07
C VAL A 116 0.83 -10.43 -1.87
N ALA A 117 -0.27 -10.40 -1.11
CA ALA A 117 -0.33 -9.76 0.20
C ALA A 117 -0.59 -10.83 1.26
N TYR A 118 0.30 -10.96 2.24
CA TYR A 118 0.13 -11.91 3.33
C TYR A 118 -0.66 -11.29 4.48
N THR A 119 -1.59 -12.06 5.03
CA THR A 119 -2.43 -11.70 6.16
C THR A 119 -2.27 -12.75 7.27
N PRO A 120 -2.67 -12.47 8.52
CA PRO A 120 -2.58 -13.45 9.59
C PRO A 120 -3.35 -14.75 9.33
N THR A 121 -4.36 -14.73 8.48
CA THR A 121 -5.24 -15.88 8.19
C THR A 121 -5.02 -16.51 6.80
N GLY A 122 -4.06 -16.01 6.02
CA GLY A 122 -3.83 -16.48 4.66
C GLY A 122 -3.15 -15.43 3.78
N ALA A 123 -3.49 -15.40 2.49
CA ALA A 123 -2.91 -14.46 1.54
C ALA A 123 -3.93 -14.00 0.50
N ASP A 124 -3.72 -12.84 -0.12
CA ASP A 124 -4.40 -12.44 -1.35
C ASP A 124 -3.41 -12.50 -2.51
N LEU A 125 -3.62 -13.43 -3.44
CA LEU A 125 -2.83 -13.55 -4.66
C LEU A 125 -3.53 -12.81 -5.80
N ALA A 126 -2.78 -11.98 -6.52
CA ALA A 126 -3.26 -11.28 -7.69
C ALA A 126 -2.41 -11.55 -8.92
N ILE A 127 -3.08 -11.66 -10.07
CA ILE A 127 -2.50 -11.66 -11.41
C ILE A 127 -3.27 -10.62 -12.23
N GLY A 128 -2.60 -9.52 -12.58
CA GLY A 128 -3.28 -8.35 -13.12
C GLY A 128 -4.34 -7.82 -12.14
N ASP A 129 -5.58 -7.69 -12.62
CA ASP A 129 -6.73 -7.25 -11.82
C ASP A 129 -7.51 -8.42 -11.17
N GLN A 130 -7.10 -9.67 -11.40
CA GLN A 130 -7.76 -10.83 -10.80
C GLN A 130 -7.16 -11.12 -9.42
N HIS A 131 -8.02 -11.26 -8.42
CA HIS A 131 -7.64 -11.51 -7.02
C HIS A 131 -8.29 -12.78 -6.50
N ILE A 132 -7.53 -13.58 -5.75
CA ILE A 132 -8.03 -14.75 -5.06
C ILE A 132 -7.47 -14.76 -3.63
N ALA A 133 -8.38 -14.81 -2.66
CA ALA A 133 -8.04 -15.05 -1.26
C ALA A 133 -7.69 -16.53 -1.07
N LEU A 134 -6.52 -16.77 -0.52
CA LEU A 134 -5.96 -18.07 -0.21
C LEU A 134 -5.94 -18.26 1.31
N THR A 135 -6.18 -19.48 1.76
CA THR A 135 -6.03 -19.89 3.16
C THR A 135 -4.77 -20.73 3.33
N GLY A 136 -4.05 -20.55 4.43
CA GLY A 136 -2.83 -21.28 4.69
C GLY A 136 -1.87 -20.50 5.56
N SER A 137 -0.70 -21.06 5.81
CA SER A 137 0.35 -20.43 6.60
C SER A 137 1.72 -20.99 6.27
N GLY A 138 2.75 -20.26 6.68
CA GLY A 138 4.14 -20.60 6.38
C GLY A 138 4.40 -20.48 4.88
N ALA A 139 4.68 -21.61 4.23
CA ALA A 139 5.13 -21.63 2.85
C ALA A 139 4.04 -22.02 1.84
N ARG A 140 2.83 -22.42 2.26
CA ARG A 140 1.78 -22.93 1.36
C ARG A 140 0.42 -22.33 1.66
N TYR A 141 -0.24 -21.83 0.61
CA TYR A 141 -1.53 -21.17 0.65
C TYR A 141 -2.40 -21.68 -0.50
N THR A 142 -3.67 -21.97 -0.24
CA THR A 142 -4.54 -22.64 -1.21
C THR A 142 -5.94 -22.05 -1.25
N ALA A 143 -6.57 -22.19 -2.41
CA ALA A 143 -8.00 -22.02 -2.68
C ALA A 143 -8.42 -23.03 -3.76
N PRO A 144 -9.72 -23.24 -4.02
CA PRO A 144 -10.15 -24.13 -5.09
C PRO A 144 -9.50 -23.78 -6.44
N GLY A 145 -8.71 -24.72 -6.98
CA GLY A 145 -8.00 -24.55 -8.25
C GLY A 145 -6.78 -23.63 -8.20
N VAL A 146 -6.38 -23.13 -7.03
CA VAL A 146 -5.21 -22.24 -6.90
C VAL A 146 -4.34 -22.64 -5.72
N GLU A 147 -3.03 -22.71 -5.95
CA GLU A 147 -2.03 -22.94 -4.93
C GLU A 147 -0.88 -21.96 -5.09
N LEU A 148 -0.43 -21.37 -3.98
CA LEU A 148 0.82 -20.64 -3.87
C LEU A 148 1.73 -21.39 -2.89
N TRP A 149 2.91 -21.76 -3.37
CA TRP A 149 3.91 -22.47 -2.58
C TRP A 149 5.28 -21.81 -2.72
N GLU A 150 5.85 -21.41 -1.60
CA GLU A 150 7.16 -20.77 -1.50
C GLU A 150 8.21 -21.78 -1.01
N HIS A 151 9.31 -21.89 -1.74
CA HIS A 151 10.41 -22.77 -1.38
C HIS A 151 11.74 -22.20 -1.85
N GLN A 152 12.67 -21.99 -0.90
CA GLN A 152 14.06 -21.58 -1.17
C GLN A 152 14.19 -20.37 -2.11
N GLY A 153 13.39 -19.31 -1.89
CA GLY A 153 13.43 -18.09 -2.70
C GLY A 153 12.78 -18.23 -4.10
N THR A 154 12.03 -19.30 -4.33
CA THR A 154 11.17 -19.46 -5.51
C THR A 154 9.73 -19.58 -5.06
N THR A 155 8.84 -18.89 -5.76
CA THR A 155 7.39 -19.00 -5.57
C THR A 155 6.79 -19.76 -6.74
N ARG A 156 6.21 -20.93 -6.48
CA ARG A 156 5.43 -21.69 -7.44
C ARG A 156 3.95 -21.37 -7.23
N ILE A 157 3.26 -21.03 -8.30
CA ILE A 157 1.82 -20.78 -8.32
C ILE A 157 1.19 -21.80 -9.27
N ASP A 158 0.26 -22.60 -8.79
CA ASP A 158 -0.70 -23.29 -9.65
C ASP A 158 -1.94 -22.40 -9.75
N TRP A 159 -2.23 -21.88 -10.94
CA TRP A 159 -3.35 -20.99 -11.20
C TRP A 159 -4.29 -21.65 -12.19
N LEU A 160 -5.37 -22.24 -11.68
CA LEU A 160 -6.42 -22.90 -12.47
C LEU A 160 -5.86 -23.94 -13.45
N GLY A 161 -4.86 -24.71 -13.01
CA GLY A 161 -4.17 -25.73 -13.81
C GLY A 161 -2.98 -25.21 -14.61
N GLN A 162 -2.63 -23.92 -14.51
CA GLN A 162 -1.43 -23.35 -15.10
C GLN A 162 -0.35 -23.12 -14.05
N VAL A 163 0.82 -23.71 -14.24
CA VAL A 163 1.96 -23.53 -13.34
C VAL A 163 2.75 -22.29 -13.73
N ILE A 164 2.95 -21.39 -12.78
CA ILE A 164 3.79 -20.19 -12.89
C ILE A 164 4.90 -20.28 -11.85
N SER A 165 6.13 -19.98 -12.27
CA SER A 165 7.29 -19.90 -11.38
C SER A 165 7.77 -18.46 -11.29
N CYS A 166 7.93 -17.96 -10.08
CA CYS A 166 8.32 -16.59 -9.78
C CYS A 166 9.45 -16.52 -8.75
N ARG A 167 10.07 -15.34 -8.63
CA ARG A 167 11.07 -14.99 -7.62
C ARG A 167 10.75 -13.66 -6.95
#